data_AF-A0A7S2Z7H7-F1
#
_entry.id   AF-A0A7S2Z7H7-F1
#
_cell.length_a   1.000
_cell.length_b   1.000
_cell.length_c   1.000
_cell.angle_alpha   90.00
_cell.angle_beta   90.00
_cell.angle_gamma   90.00
#
_symmetry.space_group_name_H-M   'P 1'
#
loop_
_entity.id
_entity.type
_entity.pdbx_description
1 polymer ?
#
loop_
_entity_poly.entity_id
_entity_poly.type
_entity_poly.pdbx_seq_one_letter_code
_entity_poly.pdbx_strand_id
1 'polypeptide(L)'
;ALYIDTEGSFVPERVEEIAARVASSAAASSAEQETTPSAGGPFAPNQLLSQIEYVRIHSQVEQLALIRDLAEHLDAHRNVRLVVLDSIAFHMRQDNQDLNKKQHALTNMFHLLTRLAHDKNCAVCVTNHITVRKVDDNKAKLVPALGDLWAHVPAERFFVYNSDDNFRGLLLHKSPSSPQILVDLNKELRVLFAPS
;
A
#
# COMPACT_ATOMS: atom_id res chain seq x y z
N ALA A 1 7.22 5.99 8.15
CA ALA A 1 6.30 5.75 7.01
C ALA A 1 5.13 6.72 7.14
N LEU A 2 4.49 7.08 6.03
CA LEU A 2 3.25 7.86 6.02
C LEU A 2 2.12 6.95 5.53
N TYR A 3 1.06 6.80 6.34
CA TYR A 3 -0.13 6.04 6.03
C TYR A 3 -1.32 6.98 5.84
N ILE A 4 -1.84 7.04 4.62
CA ILE A 4 -2.98 7.86 4.24
C ILE A 4 -4.19 6.94 4.13
N ASP A 5 -5.10 7.08 5.09
CA ASP A 5 -6.28 6.24 5.24
C ASP A 5 -7.54 6.97 4.77
N THR A 6 -8.13 6.50 3.68
CA THR A 6 -9.37 6.99 3.07
C THR A 6 -10.60 6.21 3.50
N GLU A 7 -10.45 5.01 4.08
CA GLU A 7 -11.58 4.12 4.43
C GLU A 7 -11.85 4.00 5.93
N GLY A 8 -10.83 4.13 6.77
CA GLY A 8 -10.90 4.07 8.23
C GLY A 8 -10.49 2.69 8.75
N SER A 9 -9.73 1.96 7.95
CA SER A 9 -9.38 0.55 8.14
C SER A 9 -8.03 0.35 8.82
N PHE A 10 -7.34 1.43 9.22
CA PHE A 10 -6.09 1.32 9.96
C PHE A 10 -6.35 0.81 11.38
N VAL A 11 -5.69 -0.29 11.75
CA VAL A 11 -5.81 -0.94 13.06
C VAL A 11 -4.43 -0.95 13.71
N PRO A 12 -4.15 -0.07 14.70
CA PRO A 12 -2.84 0.00 15.36
C PRO A 12 -2.39 -1.34 15.96
N GLU A 13 -3.31 -2.10 16.54
CA GLU A 13 -3.05 -3.41 17.14
C GLU A 13 -2.44 -4.38 16.10
N ARG A 14 -2.82 -4.25 14.83
CA ARG A 14 -2.27 -5.07 13.76
C ARG A 14 -0.79 -4.75 13.49
N VAL A 15 -0.39 -3.50 13.65
CA VAL A 15 1.02 -3.09 13.54
C VAL A 15 1.82 -3.66 14.71
N GLU A 16 1.26 -3.67 15.91
CA GLU A 16 1.90 -4.27 17.09
C GLU A 16 2.13 -5.78 16.92
N GLU A 17 1.11 -6.49 16.40
CA GLU A 17 1.24 -7.92 16.08
C GLU A 17 2.35 -8.17 15.05
N ILE A 18 2.42 -7.35 14.00
CA ILE A 18 3.48 -7.44 12.98
C ILE A 18 4.84 -7.17 13.61
N ALA A 19 4.97 -6.13 14.43
CA ALA A 19 6.21 -5.78 15.12
C ALA A 19 6.70 -6.92 16.01
N ALA A 20 5.81 -7.49 16.82
CA ALA A 20 6.12 -8.62 17.69
C ALA A 20 6.61 -9.86 16.92
N ARG A 21 5.98 -10.16 15.77
CA ARG A 21 6.40 -11.28 14.90
C ARG A 21 7.72 -11.03 14.18
N VAL A 22 7.96 -9.80 13.75
CA VAL A 22 9.24 -9.41 13.14
C VAL A 22 10.37 -9.49 14.16
N ALA A 23 10.17 -8.96 15.37
CA ALA A 23 11.15 -9.01 16.44
C ALA A 23 11.51 -10.46 16.82
N SER A 24 10.52 -11.36 16.93
CA SER A 24 10.76 -12.76 17.24
C SER A 24 11.46 -13.52 16.11
N SER A 25 11.11 -13.23 14.85
CA SER A 25 11.78 -13.82 13.69
C SER A 25 13.23 -13.36 13.53
N ALA A 26 13.52 -12.08 13.81
CA ALA A 26 14.88 -11.55 13.79
C ALA A 26 15.75 -12.24 14.86
N ALA A 27 15.24 -12.37 16.08
CA ALA A 27 15.93 -13.05 17.18
C ALA A 27 16.24 -14.52 16.85
N ALA A 28 15.34 -15.22 16.17
CA ALA A 28 15.56 -16.61 15.75
C ALA A 28 16.64 -16.78 14.65
N SER A 29 16.93 -15.73 13.88
CA SER A 29 17.95 -15.75 12.82
C SER A 29 19.37 -15.41 13.31
N SER A 30 19.48 -14.79 14.49
CA SER A 30 20.74 -14.46 15.16
C SER A 30 21.04 -15.49 16.25
N ALA A 31 21.70 -16.59 15.88
CA ALA A 31 21.97 -17.76 16.74
C ALA A 31 22.93 -17.53 17.92
N GLU A 32 23.36 -16.31 18.24
CA GLU A 32 24.26 -16.03 19.36
C GLU A 32 23.94 -14.67 20.01
N GLN A 33 22.83 -14.59 20.76
CA GLN A 33 22.76 -13.80 22.00
C GLN A 33 21.38 -13.96 22.64
N GLU A 34 21.36 -14.50 23.87
CA GLU A 34 20.25 -14.38 24.81
C GLU A 34 20.05 -12.90 25.18
N THR A 35 19.48 -12.12 24.28
CA THR A 35 18.83 -10.87 24.64
C THR A 35 17.36 -11.16 24.72
N THR A 36 16.82 -11.16 25.94
CA THR A 36 15.42 -10.80 26.18
C THR A 36 15.00 -9.71 25.18
N PRO A 37 13.81 -9.78 24.55
CA PRO A 37 13.37 -8.74 23.63
C PRO A 37 13.37 -7.43 24.40
N SER A 38 14.43 -6.64 24.22
CA SER A 38 14.59 -5.41 24.95
C SER A 38 13.45 -4.51 24.50
N ALA A 39 12.72 -3.95 25.47
CA ALA A 39 11.57 -3.09 25.22
C ALA A 39 11.90 -1.81 24.41
N GLY A 40 13.17 -1.62 24.01
CA GLY A 40 13.67 -0.50 23.21
C GLY A 40 14.46 -0.91 21.95
N GLY A 41 14.32 -2.15 21.47
CA GLY A 41 14.85 -2.52 20.15
C GLY A 41 14.09 -1.86 19.00
N PRO A 42 14.69 -1.70 17.80
CA PRO A 42 14.07 -0.99 16.66
C PRO A 42 12.74 -1.57 16.18
N PHE A 43 12.45 -2.83 16.53
CA PHE A 43 11.21 -3.54 16.23
C PHE A 43 10.25 -3.65 17.43
N ALA A 44 10.51 -2.92 18.53
CA ALA A 44 9.55 -2.83 19.63
C ALA A 44 8.24 -2.18 19.13
N PRO A 45 7.06 -2.69 19.49
CA PRO A 45 5.77 -2.21 18.96
C PRO A 45 5.57 -0.69 19.06
N ASN A 46 5.83 -0.11 20.23
CA ASN A 46 5.70 1.32 20.48
C ASN A 46 6.67 2.14 19.61
N GLN A 47 7.89 1.63 19.43
CA GLN A 47 8.88 2.29 18.58
C GLN A 47 8.43 2.25 17.12
N LEU A 48 7.97 1.11 16.61
CA LEU A 48 7.48 1.01 15.23
C LEU A 48 6.27 1.92 14.98
N LEU A 49 5.29 1.91 15.88
CA LEU A 49 4.11 2.79 15.79
C LEU A 49 4.51 4.27 15.77
N SER A 50 5.48 4.68 16.59
CA SER A 50 5.98 6.07 16.61
C SER A 50 6.62 6.51 15.29
N GLN A 51 7.02 5.56 14.43
CA GLN A 51 7.61 5.84 13.12
C GLN A 51 6.57 5.85 11.99
N ILE A 52 5.28 5.66 12.30
CA ILE A 52 4.18 5.72 11.32
C ILE A 52 3.38 7.01 11.56
N GLU A 53 3.50 7.93 10.61
CA GLU A 53 2.59 9.07 10.52
C GLU A 53 1.28 8.60 9.91
N TYR A 54 0.16 8.91 10.56
CA TYR A 54 -1.18 8.53 10.11
C TYR A 54 -2.00 9.77 9.74
N VAL A 55 -2.60 9.74 8.55
CA VAL A 55 -3.49 10.80 8.07
C VAL A 55 -4.81 10.18 7.63
N ARG A 56 -5.91 10.65 8.23
CA ARG A 56 -7.27 10.28 7.82
C ARG A 56 -7.78 11.27 6.78
N ILE A 57 -8.35 10.75 5.69
CA ILE A 57 -8.94 11.54 4.61
C ILE A 57 -10.43 11.23 4.48
N HIS A 58 -11.26 12.27 4.54
CA HIS A 58 -12.71 12.17 4.58
C HIS A 58 -13.41 12.53 3.28
N SER A 59 -12.68 13.13 2.32
CA SER A 59 -13.26 13.56 1.05
C SER A 59 -12.31 13.48 -0.13
N GLN A 60 -12.87 13.47 -1.35
CA GLN A 60 -12.11 13.60 -2.60
C GLN A 60 -11.27 14.89 -2.63
N VAL A 61 -11.79 15.99 -2.10
CA VAL A 61 -11.10 17.28 -2.09
C VAL A 61 -9.88 17.22 -1.18
N GLU A 62 -10.01 16.67 0.02
CA GLU A 62 -8.89 16.44 0.93
C GLU A 62 -7.83 15.52 0.31
N GLN A 63 -8.25 14.42 -0.35
CA GLN A 63 -7.32 13.51 -1.02
C GLN A 63 -6.49 14.22 -2.09
N LEU A 64 -7.13 15.01 -2.94
CA LEU A 64 -6.45 15.76 -4.00
C LEU A 64 -5.52 16.84 -3.45
N ALA A 65 -5.95 17.55 -2.40
CA ALA A 65 -5.14 18.56 -1.74
C ALA A 65 -3.91 17.94 -1.08
N LEU A 66 -4.08 16.88 -0.30
CA LEU A 66 -2.99 16.18 0.36
C LEU A 66 -1.95 15.70 -0.65
N ILE A 67 -2.38 15.03 -1.73
CA ILE A 67 -1.44 14.48 -2.74
C ILE A 67 -0.65 15.59 -3.44
N ARG A 68 -1.26 16.76 -3.68
CA ARG A 68 -0.58 17.92 -4.27
C ARG A 68 0.51 18.46 -3.34
N ASP A 69 0.22 18.54 -2.04
CA ASP A 69 1.10 19.18 -1.06
C ASP A 69 2.11 18.17 -0.46
N LEU A 70 1.97 16.89 -0.80
CA LEU A 70 2.73 15.77 -0.24
C LEU A 70 4.24 15.92 -0.40
N ALA A 71 4.71 16.48 -1.52
CA ALA A 71 6.13 16.67 -1.75
C ALA A 71 6.75 17.67 -0.77
N GLU A 72 6.05 18.76 -0.48
CA GLU A 72 6.46 19.78 0.50
C GLU A 72 6.36 19.23 1.92
N HIS A 73 5.31 18.46 2.21
CA HIS A 73 5.17 17.74 3.48
C HIS A 73 6.38 16.83 3.74
N LEU A 74 6.80 16.03 2.75
CA LEU A 74 7.96 15.15 2.90
C LEU A 74 9.30 15.91 3.00
N ASP A 75 9.39 17.17 2.56
CA ASP A 75 10.57 18.01 2.78
C ASP A 75 10.67 18.50 4.23
N ALA A 76 9.54 18.80 4.85
CA ALA A 76 9.47 19.19 6.26
C ALA A 76 9.78 18.01 7.20
N HIS A 77 9.38 16.80 6.81
CA HIS A 77 9.52 15.57 7.59
C HIS A 77 10.65 14.68 7.06
N ARG A 78 11.89 14.89 7.54
CA ARG A 78 13.03 14.06 7.15
C ARG A 78 12.81 12.60 7.58
N ASN A 79 12.99 11.66 6.63
CA ASN A 79 13.06 10.20 6.78
C ASN A 79 11.80 9.36 6.42
N VAL A 80 10.80 9.91 5.73
CA VAL A 80 9.73 9.07 5.17
C VAL A 80 10.25 8.29 3.95
N ARG A 81 10.39 6.97 4.10
CA ARG A 81 10.83 6.03 3.03
C ARG A 81 9.69 5.24 2.38
N LEU A 82 8.49 5.32 2.94
CA LEU A 82 7.29 4.62 2.47
C LEU A 82 6.07 5.52 2.66
N VAL A 83 5.31 5.69 1.58
CA VAL A 83 3.97 6.29 1.56
C VAL A 83 2.97 5.21 1.18
N VAL A 84 1.91 5.04 1.97
CA VAL A 84 0.79 4.15 1.69
C VAL A 84 -0.47 4.98 1.51
N LEU A 85 -1.19 4.78 0.41
CA LEU A 85 -2.51 5.36 0.18
C LEU A 85 -3.56 4.24 0.11
N ASP A 86 -4.39 4.16 1.15
CA ASP A 86 -5.39 3.13 1.34
C ASP A 86 -6.81 3.71 1.35
N SER A 87 -7.56 3.72 0.26
CA SER A 87 -7.24 3.38 -1.12
C SER A 87 -7.29 4.60 -2.05
N ILE A 88 -6.70 4.49 -3.23
CA ILE A 88 -6.85 5.52 -4.27
C ILE A 88 -8.31 5.63 -4.77
N ALA A 89 -9.10 4.56 -4.64
CA ALA A 89 -10.40 4.44 -5.29
C ALA A 89 -11.58 4.90 -4.43
N PHE A 90 -11.47 4.85 -3.11
CA PHE A 90 -12.61 5.05 -2.21
C PHE A 90 -13.35 6.36 -2.45
N HIS A 91 -12.65 7.50 -2.43
CA HIS A 91 -13.28 8.81 -2.69
C HIS A 91 -13.48 9.09 -4.18
N MET A 92 -12.77 8.38 -5.07
CA MET A 92 -12.86 8.58 -6.51
C MET A 92 -14.06 7.87 -7.14
N ARG A 93 -14.63 6.86 -6.47
CA ARG A 93 -15.74 6.07 -7.04
C ARG A 93 -17.11 6.77 -7.02
N GLN A 94 -17.23 7.94 -6.39
CA GLN A 94 -18.50 8.65 -6.33
C GLN A 94 -19.02 9.02 -7.74
N ASP A 95 -20.29 8.73 -8.00
CA ASP A 95 -20.90 8.76 -9.35
C ASP A 95 -21.25 10.18 -9.84
N ASN A 96 -21.17 11.19 -8.99
CA ASN A 96 -21.65 12.54 -9.29
C ASN A 96 -20.64 13.41 -10.08
N GLN A 97 -19.51 12.85 -10.52
CA GLN A 97 -18.46 13.61 -11.21
C GLN A 97 -18.46 13.34 -12.72
N ASP A 98 -18.20 14.40 -13.49
CA ASP A 98 -17.86 14.29 -14.90
C ASP A 98 -16.69 13.32 -15.07
N LEU A 99 -16.88 12.28 -15.89
CA LEU A 99 -15.91 11.22 -16.13
C LEU A 99 -14.56 11.79 -16.57
N ASN A 100 -14.55 12.84 -17.39
CA ASN A 100 -13.32 13.48 -17.86
C ASN A 100 -12.58 14.14 -16.70
N LYS A 101 -13.28 14.87 -15.83
CA LYS A 101 -12.67 15.49 -14.64
C LYS A 101 -12.08 14.45 -13.70
N LYS A 102 -12.79 13.34 -13.51
CA LYS A 102 -12.32 12.20 -12.72
C LYS A 102 -11.05 11.59 -13.32
N GLN A 103 -11.03 11.34 -14.63
CA GLN A 103 -9.85 10.82 -15.33
C GLN A 103 -8.65 11.77 -15.24
N HIS A 104 -8.87 13.07 -15.41
CA HIS A 104 -7.82 14.08 -15.25
C HIS A 104 -7.28 14.13 -13.82
N ALA A 105 -8.16 14.11 -12.81
CA ALA A 105 -7.75 14.10 -11.40
C ALA A 105 -6.92 12.85 -11.05
N LEU A 106 -7.37 11.67 -11.49
CA LEU A 106 -6.64 10.41 -11.32
C LEU A 106 -5.26 10.44 -11.98
N THR A 107 -5.19 10.93 -13.21
CA THR A 107 -3.93 11.05 -13.96
C THR A 107 -2.95 12.00 -13.27
N ASN A 108 -3.45 13.14 -12.79
CA ASN A 108 -2.64 14.11 -12.04
C ASN A 108 -2.12 13.52 -10.73
N MET A 109 -2.97 12.85 -9.94
CA MET A 109 -2.54 12.19 -8.70
C MET A 109 -1.43 11.17 -8.99
N PHE A 110 -1.59 10.37 -10.03
CA PHE A 110 -0.56 9.41 -10.39
C PHE A 110 0.78 10.09 -10.71
N HIS A 111 0.79 11.10 -11.58
CA HIS A 111 2.02 11.81 -11.93
C HIS A 111 2.71 12.41 -10.70
N LEU A 112 1.93 12.98 -9.78
CA LEU A 112 2.45 13.51 -8.52
C LEU A 112 3.06 12.40 -7.64
N LEU A 113 2.38 11.27 -7.48
CA LEU A 113 2.86 10.14 -6.69
C LEU A 113 4.09 9.47 -7.30
N THR A 114 4.14 9.29 -8.62
CA THR A 114 5.33 8.76 -9.32
C THR A 114 6.51 9.70 -9.18
N ARG A 115 6.29 11.00 -9.36
CA ARG A 115 7.33 12.01 -9.17
C ARG A 115 7.82 12.03 -7.73
N LEU A 116 6.91 11.95 -6.75
CA LEU A 116 7.25 11.88 -5.33
C LEU A 116 8.17 10.69 -5.05
N ALA A 117 7.82 9.50 -5.55
CA ALA A 117 8.62 8.29 -5.37
C ALA A 117 10.05 8.46 -5.88
N HIS A 118 10.19 9.06 -7.06
CA HIS A 118 11.49 9.34 -7.68
C HIS A 118 12.27 10.42 -6.93
N ASP A 119 11.67 11.60 -6.74
CA ASP A 119 12.34 12.79 -6.21
C ASP A 119 12.69 12.65 -4.73
N LYS A 120 11.87 11.93 -3.95
CA LYS A 120 12.11 11.68 -2.51
C LYS A 120 12.79 10.34 -2.23
N ASN A 121 13.08 9.54 -3.27
CA ASN A 121 13.65 8.21 -3.15
C ASN A 121 12.85 7.35 -2.12
N CYS A 122 11.52 7.37 -2.23
CA CYS A 122 10.63 6.63 -1.33
C CYS A 122 9.74 5.66 -2.12
N ALA A 123 9.30 4.58 -1.46
CA ALA A 123 8.30 3.70 -2.04
C ALA A 123 6.90 4.32 -1.89
N VAL A 124 6.08 4.26 -2.94
CA VAL A 124 4.67 4.65 -2.89
C VAL A 124 3.82 3.42 -3.19
N CYS A 125 3.03 2.99 -2.22
CA CYS A 125 2.09 1.89 -2.34
C CYS A 125 0.65 2.44 -2.34
N VAL A 126 -0.16 1.98 -3.29
CA VAL A 126 -1.57 2.37 -3.39
C VAL A 126 -2.43 1.11 -3.39
N THR A 127 -3.47 1.06 -2.56
CA THR A 127 -4.48 0.00 -2.65
C THR A 127 -5.58 0.43 -3.62
N ASN A 128 -6.18 -0.53 -4.31
CA ASN A 128 -7.28 -0.29 -5.24
C ASN A 128 -8.35 -1.36 -5.03
N HIS A 129 -9.61 -1.02 -5.32
CA HIS A 129 -10.73 -1.96 -5.23
C HIS A 129 -10.85 -2.81 -6.49
N ILE A 130 -11.53 -3.95 -6.36
CA ILE A 130 -12.00 -4.76 -7.47
C ILE A 130 -13.50 -4.52 -7.65
N THR A 131 -13.94 -4.33 -8.88
CA THR A 131 -15.36 -4.16 -9.25
C THR A 131 -15.77 -5.19 -10.29
N VAL A 132 -17.08 -5.30 -10.53
CA VAL A 132 -17.62 -6.17 -11.57
C VAL A 132 -17.95 -5.34 -12.81
N ARG A 133 -17.39 -5.70 -13.96
CA ARG A 133 -17.79 -5.16 -15.27
C ARG A 133 -18.66 -6.19 -15.99
N LYS A 134 -19.86 -5.80 -16.40
CA LYS A 134 -20.70 -6.59 -17.31
C LYS A 134 -20.07 -6.55 -18.70
N VAL A 135 -19.79 -7.72 -19.27
CA VAL A 135 -19.18 -7.86 -20.60
C VAL A 135 -20.26 -8.18 -21.62
N ASP A 136 -21.08 -9.19 -21.33
CA ASP A 136 -22.24 -9.60 -22.14
C ASP A 136 -23.45 -9.87 -21.21
N ASP A 137 -24.63 -10.15 -21.77
CA ASP A 137 -25.85 -10.37 -20.98
C ASP A 137 -25.76 -11.47 -19.92
N ASN A 138 -24.88 -12.47 -20.11
CA ASN A 138 -24.62 -13.55 -19.16
C ASN A 138 -23.17 -13.62 -18.63
N LYS A 139 -22.33 -12.60 -18.86
CA LYS A 139 -20.91 -12.64 -18.45
C LYS A 139 -20.51 -11.39 -17.68
N ALA A 140 -20.03 -11.59 -16.46
CA ALA A 140 -19.41 -10.58 -15.63
C ALA A 140 -17.93 -10.92 -15.41
N LYS A 141 -17.08 -9.90 -15.36
CA LYS A 141 -15.65 -10.04 -15.10
C LYS A 141 -15.23 -9.15 -13.94
N LEU A 142 -14.43 -9.70 -13.03
CA LEU A 142 -13.73 -8.92 -12.02
C LEU A 142 -12.65 -8.07 -12.68
N VAL A 143 -12.69 -6.76 -12.43
CA VAL A 143 -11.74 -5.79 -12.98
C VAL A 143 -11.29 -4.83 -11.87
N PRO A 144 -10.08 -4.27 -11.92
CA PRO A 144 -9.70 -3.18 -11.05
C PRO A 144 -10.65 -2.00 -11.20
N ALA A 145 -10.94 -1.31 -10.09
CA ALA A 145 -11.68 -0.07 -10.11
C ALA A 145 -10.88 1.02 -10.88
N LEU A 146 -11.57 2.10 -11.22
CA LEU A 146 -11.05 3.29 -11.93
C LEU A 146 -10.81 3.11 -13.45
N GLY A 147 -11.12 1.94 -13.99
CA GLY A 147 -11.16 1.71 -15.44
C GLY A 147 -9.79 1.53 -16.07
N ASP A 148 -9.80 1.42 -17.40
CA ASP A 148 -8.64 0.89 -18.15
C ASP A 148 -7.47 1.88 -18.17
N LEU A 149 -7.73 3.18 -18.12
CA LEU A 149 -6.70 4.23 -18.00
C LEU A 149 -5.82 4.00 -16.76
N TRP A 150 -6.43 3.75 -15.61
CA TRP A 150 -5.69 3.43 -14.39
C TRP A 150 -4.93 2.11 -14.51
N ALA A 151 -5.47 1.16 -15.27
CA ALA A 151 -4.80 -0.10 -15.55
C ALA A 151 -3.58 0.02 -16.47
N HIS A 152 -3.18 1.18 -16.98
CA HIS A 152 -1.90 1.34 -17.69
C HIS A 152 -0.79 1.99 -16.85
N VAL A 153 -1.16 2.46 -15.67
CA VAL A 153 -0.45 3.53 -14.99
C VAL A 153 0.56 3.00 -13.95
N PRO A 154 0.19 2.15 -12.96
CA PRO A 154 1.17 1.60 -12.02
C PRO A 154 2.19 0.69 -12.72
N ALA A 155 3.47 0.81 -12.34
CA ALA A 155 4.60 0.02 -12.87
C ALA A 155 4.56 -1.44 -12.36
N GLU A 156 4.41 -1.60 -11.05
CA GLU A 156 4.26 -2.88 -10.36
C GLU A 156 2.80 -3.06 -9.93
N ARG A 157 2.23 -4.24 -10.20
CA ARG A 157 0.82 -4.52 -9.87
C ARG A 157 0.64 -5.87 -9.25
N PHE A 158 -0.05 -5.85 -8.12
CA PHE A 158 -0.33 -7.05 -7.36
C PHE A 158 -1.84 -7.29 -7.28
N PHE A 159 -2.25 -8.55 -7.41
CA PHE A 159 -3.57 -9.00 -7.01
C PHE A 159 -3.42 -9.83 -5.75
N VAL A 160 -4.18 -9.47 -4.73
CA VAL A 160 -4.28 -10.23 -3.49
C VAL A 160 -5.49 -11.14 -3.58
N TYR A 161 -5.28 -12.43 -3.37
CA TYR A 161 -6.31 -13.45 -3.33
C TYR A 161 -6.52 -13.91 -1.91
N ASN A 162 -7.78 -14.05 -1.53
CA ASN A 162 -8.18 -14.70 -0.30
C ASN A 162 -9.33 -15.66 -0.66
N SER A 163 -9.09 -16.96 -0.50
CA SER A 163 -10.04 -18.03 -0.83
C SER A 163 -10.51 -18.73 0.44
N ASP A 164 -11.72 -19.28 0.38
CA ASP A 164 -12.33 -20.04 1.47
C ASP A 164 -11.54 -21.33 1.81
N ASP A 165 -10.80 -21.88 0.85
CA ASP A 165 -9.90 -23.03 1.04
C ASP A 165 -8.60 -22.67 1.80
N ASN A 166 -8.65 -21.61 2.62
CA ASN A 166 -7.52 -21.06 3.37
C ASN A 166 -6.32 -20.68 2.48
N PHE A 167 -6.53 -20.37 1.20
CA PHE A 167 -5.47 -19.92 0.30
C PHE A 167 -5.37 -18.39 0.32
N ARG A 168 -4.19 -17.86 0.64
CA ARG A 168 -3.85 -16.44 0.53
C ARG A 168 -2.76 -16.28 -0.51
N GLY A 169 -3.07 -15.61 -1.60
CA GLY A 169 -2.17 -15.47 -2.74
C GLY A 169 -1.77 -14.03 -3.00
N LEU A 170 -0.54 -13.82 -3.43
CA LEU A 170 -0.09 -12.56 -4.03
C LEU A 170 0.40 -12.83 -5.45
N LEU A 171 -0.32 -12.31 -6.44
CA LEU A 171 0.06 -12.38 -7.85
C LEU A 171 0.72 -11.08 -8.26
N LEU A 172 2.00 -11.12 -8.63
CA LEU A 172 2.61 -10.05 -9.41
C LEU A 172 2.04 -10.13 -10.83
N HIS A 173 1.05 -9.32 -11.14
CA HIS A 173 0.33 -9.37 -12.41
C HIS A 173 1.05 -8.62 -13.54
N LYS A 174 1.75 -7.54 -13.21
CA LYS A 174 2.55 -6.78 -14.17
C LYS A 174 3.76 -6.17 -13.47
N SER A 175 4.92 -6.34 -14.11
CA SER A 175 6.18 -5.67 -13.79
C SER A 175 6.94 -5.43 -15.10
N PRO A 176 7.68 -4.31 -15.25
CA PRO A 176 8.63 -4.14 -16.34
C PRO A 176 9.85 -5.06 -16.27
N SER A 177 10.21 -5.55 -15.07
CA SER A 177 11.48 -6.25 -14.81
C SER A 177 11.33 -7.66 -14.28
N SER A 178 10.11 -8.11 -13.98
CA SER A 178 9.86 -9.42 -13.39
C SER A 178 8.72 -10.17 -14.08
N PRO A 179 8.81 -11.50 -14.19
CA PRO A 179 7.73 -12.29 -14.76
C PRO A 179 6.52 -12.31 -13.84
N GLN A 180 5.36 -12.65 -14.41
CA GLN A 180 4.16 -12.88 -13.62
C GLN A 180 4.37 -14.09 -12.69
N ILE A 181 4.18 -13.89 -11.38
CA ILE A 181 4.40 -14.92 -10.36
C ILE A 181 3.29 -14.87 -9.31
N LEU A 182 2.77 -16.05 -8.94
CA LEU A 182 1.81 -16.23 -7.84
C LEU A 182 2.54 -16.87 -6.65
N VAL A 183 2.50 -16.20 -5.51
CA VAL A 183 3.08 -16.68 -4.24
C VAL A 183 1.95 -17.01 -3.28
N ASP A 184 2.05 -18.19 -2.64
CA ASP A 184 1.20 -18.59 -1.52
C ASP A 184 1.74 -17.96 -0.23
N LEU A 185 1.01 -16.99 0.32
CA LEU A 185 1.38 -16.22 1.49
C LEU A 185 1.28 -17.02 2.80
N ASN A 186 0.62 -18.19 2.79
CA ASN A 186 0.55 -19.05 3.97
C ASN A 186 1.79 -19.93 4.12
N LYS A 187 2.57 -20.11 3.04
CA LYS A 187 3.86 -20.79 3.08
C LYS A 187 4.90 -19.73 3.42
N GLU A 188 5.56 -19.88 4.56
CA GLU A 188 6.43 -18.88 5.20
C GLU A 188 7.16 -17.97 4.20
N LEU A 189 6.77 -16.69 4.20
CA LEU A 189 7.54 -15.63 3.57
C LEU A 189 8.79 -15.43 4.42
N ARG A 190 9.96 -15.78 3.89
CA ARG A 190 11.22 -15.34 4.50
C ARG A 190 11.25 -13.81 4.43
N VAL A 191 11.18 -13.16 5.59
CA VAL A 191 11.39 -11.71 5.68
C VAL A 191 12.87 -11.46 5.39
N LEU A 192 13.16 -11.04 4.16
CA LEU A 192 14.51 -10.65 3.77
C LEU A 192 14.70 -9.18 4.17
N PHE A 193 15.36 -8.94 5.30
CA PHE A 193 15.92 -7.62 5.58
C PHE A 193 17.18 -7.47 4.72
N ALA A 194 17.17 -6.53 3.78
CA ALA A 194 18.42 -6.08 3.16
C ALA A 194 19.26 -5.37 4.25
N PRO A 195 20.56 -5.66 4.38
CA PRO A 195 21.41 -4.89 5.28
C PRO A 195 21.43 -3.43 4.82
N SER A 196 21.27 -2.52 5.80
CA SER A 196 21.34 -1.06 5.65
C SER A 196 22.73 -0.58 5.25
#